data_AF-A0AAD4MJ88-F1
#
_entry.id   AF-A0AAD4MJ88-F1
#
_cell.length_a   1.000
_cell.length_b   1.000
_cell.length_c   1.000
_cell.angle_alpha   90.00
_cell.angle_beta   90.00
_cell.angle_gamma   90.00
#
_symmetry.space_group_name_H-M   'P 1'
#
loop_
_entity.id
_entity.type
_entity.pdbx_description
1 polymer ?
#
loop_
_entity_poly.entity_id
_entity_poly.type
_entity_poly.pdbx_seq_one_letter_code
_entity_poly.pdbx_strand_id
1 'polypeptide(L)'
;MSSVRLCVLLLVCLAMASGIVHKIQTQHHALSSEHSKHLFGHASLRRQQLYRRKVGLQASVGKLPLQDEDFLITGAITVGTPPQSFNVEVDAFFDNELILIGANADLSYVEDYIPQKNTYNARYIDSLSATIKSFAVDDKVPHYFNYNPIDGVLGLSPVKKSDHNVSVIWEDLIDQLDKPLISIYTNATKYGNGTGQVTLGVEDSDNCQSTWSYVPAVTVITYHSTPYRIHASSAEVTIGGQLTTVNLDSNVTFVPYLSFDAPFQAEDAIVNATGAIYNESIGDYTLDCDTTKAPLITLNLGGVGNSTDSTSQKLVLSGADYIRYWKPENVCYLGINFYFDRQFILGSQVLNNHCISFNYKERTVGFADSKTPKTDATKV
;
A
#
# COMPACT_ATOMS: atom_id res chain seq x y z
N MET A 1 53.61 -22.44 40.86
CA MET A 1 52.86 -22.07 39.63
C MET A 1 51.35 -22.36 39.67
N SER A 2 50.76 -22.78 40.80
CA SER A 2 49.30 -23.08 40.91
C SER A 2 48.44 -21.86 41.29
N SER A 3 48.91 -21.00 42.21
CA SER A 3 48.10 -19.88 42.75
C SER A 3 47.76 -18.77 41.75
N VAL A 4 48.66 -18.48 40.80
CA VAL A 4 48.45 -17.38 39.83
C VAL A 4 47.39 -17.76 38.79
N ARG A 5 47.32 -19.03 38.38
CA ARG A 5 46.32 -19.51 37.42
C ARG A 5 44.91 -19.50 38.01
N LEU A 6 44.77 -19.79 39.31
CA LEU A 6 43.48 -19.75 40.00
C LEU A 6 42.95 -18.31 40.14
N CYS A 7 43.81 -17.34 40.47
CA CYS A 7 43.41 -15.93 40.55
C CYS A 7 42.98 -15.37 39.18
N VAL A 8 43.68 -15.72 38.10
CA VAL A 8 43.30 -15.29 36.74
C VAL A 8 41.95 -15.87 36.33
N LEU A 9 41.68 -17.15 36.62
CA LEU A 9 40.39 -17.77 36.34
C LEU A 9 39.23 -17.14 37.13
N LEU A 10 39.44 -16.83 38.42
CA LEU A 10 38.44 -16.15 39.23
C LEU A 10 38.13 -14.74 38.73
N LEU A 11 39.15 -13.99 38.32
CA LEU A 11 38.97 -12.65 37.75
C LEU A 11 38.22 -12.68 36.41
N VAL A 12 38.48 -13.67 35.57
CA VAL A 12 37.73 -13.86 34.31
C VAL A 12 36.26 -14.22 34.59
N CYS A 13 35.99 -15.11 35.55
CA CYS A 13 34.62 -15.45 35.93
C CYS A 13 33.85 -14.27 36.51
N LEU A 14 34.49 -13.45 37.36
CA LEU A 14 33.90 -12.22 37.91
C LEU A 14 33.62 -11.17 36.83
N ALA A 15 34.54 -11.00 35.87
CA ALA A 15 34.34 -10.09 34.75
C ALA A 15 33.16 -10.53 33.86
N MET A 16 33.06 -11.83 33.53
CA MET A 16 31.94 -12.37 32.75
C MET A 16 30.61 -12.27 33.49
N ALA A 17 30.57 -12.54 34.79
CA ALA A 17 29.36 -12.37 35.59
C ALA A 17 28.91 -10.89 35.64
N SER A 18 29.84 -9.95 35.80
CA SER A 18 29.51 -8.51 35.77
C SER A 18 28.98 -8.05 34.41
N GLY A 19 29.54 -8.58 33.31
CA GLY A 19 29.09 -8.28 31.95
C GLY A 19 27.68 -8.80 31.67
N ILE A 20 27.33 -9.99 32.18
CA ILE A 20 25.98 -10.57 32.06
C ILE A 20 24.97 -9.74 32.86
N VAL A 21 25.30 -9.35 34.10
CA VAL A 21 24.41 -8.51 34.94
C VAL A 21 24.18 -7.14 34.31
N HIS A 22 25.22 -6.52 33.76
CA HIS A 22 25.08 -5.23 33.08
C HIS A 22 24.24 -5.34 31.80
N LYS A 23 24.38 -6.43 31.04
CA LYS A 23 23.57 -6.72 29.85
C LYS A 23 22.08 -6.92 30.17
N ILE A 24 21.76 -7.64 31.25
CA ILE A 24 20.37 -7.86 31.67
C ILE A 24 19.74 -6.54 32.15
N GLN A 25 20.47 -5.74 32.93
CA GLN A 25 19.95 -4.47 33.45
C GLN A 25 19.72 -3.44 32.33
N THR A 26 20.63 -3.37 31.34
CA THR A 26 20.46 -2.50 30.17
C THR A 26 19.29 -2.93 29.29
N GLN A 27 19.07 -4.24 29.09
CA GLN A 27 17.91 -4.74 28.36
C GLN A 27 16.59 -4.44 29.07
N HIS A 28 16.54 -4.59 30.40
CA HIS A 28 15.34 -4.26 31.18
C HIS A 28 15.01 -2.76 31.16
N HIS A 29 16.03 -1.89 31.20
CA HIS A 29 15.83 -0.45 31.03
C HIS A 29 15.39 -0.06 29.61
N ALA A 30 15.89 -0.74 28.57
CA ALA A 30 15.45 -0.53 27.20
C ALA A 30 13.97 -0.92 27.00
N LEU A 31 13.57 -2.10 27.47
CA LEU A 31 12.19 -2.59 27.41
C LEU A 31 11.22 -1.71 28.21
N SER A 32 11.61 -1.26 29.41
CA SER A 32 10.80 -0.35 30.23
C SER A 32 10.66 1.04 29.61
N SER A 33 11.72 1.55 28.96
CA SER A 33 11.72 2.82 28.21
C SER A 33 10.80 2.75 26.99
N GLU A 34 10.83 1.65 26.25
CA GLU A 34 10.01 1.43 25.06
C GLU A 34 8.53 1.27 25.40
N HIS A 35 8.21 0.49 26.44
CA HIS A 35 6.85 0.33 26.94
C HIS A 35 6.28 1.65 27.49
N SER A 36 7.12 2.46 28.14
CA SER A 36 6.74 3.80 28.61
C SER A 36 6.47 4.75 27.43
N LYS A 37 7.32 4.75 26.39
CA LYS A 37 7.11 5.56 25.19
C LYS A 37 5.80 5.22 24.47
N HIS A 38 5.45 3.93 24.41
CA HIS A 38 4.17 3.48 23.83
C HIS A 38 2.97 3.98 24.64
N LEU A 39 2.99 3.81 25.97
CA LEU A 39 1.93 4.27 26.88
C LEU A 39 1.78 5.81 26.88
N PHE A 40 2.89 6.55 26.87
CA PHE A 40 2.86 8.01 26.78
C PHE A 40 2.35 8.49 25.41
N GLY A 41 2.64 7.75 24.32
CA GLY A 41 2.09 7.99 22.99
C GLY A 41 0.56 7.85 22.93
N HIS A 42 0.00 6.77 23.47
CA HIS A 42 -1.46 6.60 23.51
C HIS A 42 -2.15 7.64 24.42
N ALA A 43 -1.53 7.97 25.56
CA ALA A 43 -2.09 8.95 26.49
C ALA A 43 -2.09 10.38 25.93
N SER A 44 -1.07 10.76 25.16
CA SER A 44 -0.98 12.08 24.50
C SER A 44 -1.99 12.19 23.35
N LEU A 45 -2.14 11.15 22.52
CA LEU A 45 -3.13 11.10 21.44
C LEU A 45 -4.56 11.20 21.98
N ARG A 46 -4.88 10.44 23.04
CA ARG A 46 -6.20 10.50 23.68
C ARG A 46 -6.48 11.90 24.25
N ARG A 47 -5.48 12.56 24.84
CA ARG A 47 -5.60 13.92 25.38
C ARG A 47 -5.80 14.96 24.26
N GLN A 48 -5.12 14.79 23.13
CA GLN A 48 -5.25 15.65 21.94
C GLN A 48 -6.62 15.47 21.26
N GLN A 49 -7.11 14.23 21.14
CA GLN A 49 -8.47 13.93 20.64
C GLN A 49 -9.56 14.52 21.56
N LEU A 50 -9.41 14.38 22.88
CA LEU A 50 -10.32 14.99 23.86
C LEU A 50 -10.29 16.51 23.82
N TYR A 51 -9.11 17.11 23.64
CA TYR A 51 -8.96 18.55 23.46
C TYR A 51 -9.70 19.01 22.20
N ARG A 52 -9.51 18.36 21.05
CA ARG A 52 -10.19 18.69 19.78
C ARG A 52 -11.71 18.60 19.85
N ARG A 53 -12.25 17.55 20.47
CA ARG A 53 -13.70 17.44 20.77
C ARG A 53 -14.20 18.61 21.62
N LYS A 54 -13.34 19.14 22.50
CA LYS A 54 -13.66 20.27 23.38
C LYS A 54 -13.56 21.63 22.67
N VAL A 55 -12.74 21.76 21.61
CA VAL A 55 -12.61 23.01 20.81
C VAL A 55 -13.53 23.04 19.58
N GLY A 56 -14.32 21.99 19.32
CA GLY A 56 -15.21 21.93 18.15
C GLY A 56 -14.48 21.78 16.81
N LEU A 57 -13.18 21.43 16.82
CA LEU A 57 -12.45 21.01 15.64
C LEU A 57 -12.97 19.62 15.27
N GLN A 58 -13.85 19.55 14.25
CA GLN A 58 -14.29 18.29 13.67
C GLN A 58 -13.03 17.54 13.21
N ALA A 59 -12.84 16.35 13.77
CA ALA A 59 -11.86 15.43 13.24
C ALA A 59 -12.35 15.03 11.82
N SER A 60 -11.44 15.10 10.84
CA SER A 60 -11.81 15.04 9.43
C SER A 60 -11.75 13.60 8.94
N VAL A 61 -12.89 13.11 8.45
CA VAL A 61 -12.94 11.96 7.55
C VAL A 61 -13.00 12.49 6.13
N GLY A 62 -11.96 12.22 5.36
CA GLY A 62 -11.89 12.56 3.94
C GLY A 62 -12.36 11.39 3.08
N LYS A 63 -13.02 11.67 1.97
CA LYS A 63 -13.37 10.67 0.96
C LYS A 63 -13.02 11.21 -0.40
N LEU A 64 -12.16 10.48 -1.12
CA LEU A 64 -11.77 10.77 -2.48
C LEU A 64 -12.31 9.63 -3.37
N PRO A 65 -13.44 9.83 -4.05
CA PRO A 65 -13.92 8.90 -5.06
C PRO A 65 -12.87 8.75 -6.16
N LEU A 66 -12.68 7.52 -6.63
CA LEU A 66 -11.73 7.18 -7.68
C LEU A 66 -12.44 6.95 -9.02
N GLN A 67 -11.69 7.22 -10.09
CA GLN A 67 -12.06 7.01 -11.47
C GLN A 67 -10.97 6.18 -12.15
N ASP A 68 -11.38 5.25 -13.01
CA ASP A 68 -10.46 4.45 -13.83
C ASP A 68 -10.42 5.05 -15.23
N GLU A 69 -9.25 5.57 -15.60
CA GLU A 69 -8.93 6.26 -16.84
C GLU A 69 -7.80 5.49 -17.53
N ASP A 70 -8.15 4.44 -18.28
CA ASP A 70 -7.26 3.62 -19.10
C ASP A 70 -5.89 3.34 -18.43
N PHE A 71 -5.89 2.47 -17.42
CA PHE A 71 -4.75 2.05 -16.58
C PHE A 71 -4.33 3.02 -15.47
N LEU A 72 -4.93 4.20 -15.40
CA LEU A 72 -4.72 5.15 -14.30
C LEU A 72 -5.92 5.19 -13.35
N ILE A 73 -5.61 5.25 -12.07
CA ILE A 73 -6.62 5.54 -11.06
C ILE A 73 -6.46 6.98 -10.61
N THR A 74 -7.49 7.78 -10.89
CA THR A 74 -7.49 9.21 -10.64
C THR A 74 -8.53 9.61 -9.62
N GLY A 75 -8.33 10.75 -8.97
CA GLY A 75 -9.25 11.33 -8.02
C GLY A 75 -9.29 12.85 -8.15
N ALA A 76 -10.49 13.41 -8.12
CA ALA A 76 -10.66 14.85 -8.13
C ALA A 76 -10.38 15.44 -6.73
N ILE A 77 -9.34 16.27 -6.65
CA ILE A 77 -9.06 17.08 -5.46
C ILE A 77 -9.35 18.55 -5.75
N THR A 78 -9.62 19.32 -4.72
CA THR A 78 -9.70 20.78 -4.84
C THR A 78 -8.62 21.42 -3.98
N VAL A 79 -7.85 22.34 -4.53
CA VAL A 79 -6.80 23.06 -3.81
C VAL A 79 -7.13 24.55 -3.80
N GLY A 80 -7.18 25.11 -2.59
CA GLY A 80 -7.07 26.54 -2.38
C GLY A 80 -8.35 27.31 -2.05
N THR A 81 -8.28 28.64 -2.13
CA THR A 81 -9.40 29.55 -1.79
C THR A 81 -9.38 30.76 -2.74
N PRO A 82 -10.31 30.85 -3.72
CA PRO A 82 -11.38 29.89 -3.99
C PRO A 82 -10.84 28.50 -4.40
N PRO A 83 -11.57 27.40 -4.13
CA PRO A 83 -11.13 26.05 -4.50
C PRO A 83 -10.95 25.90 -6.01
N GLN A 84 -9.82 25.35 -6.44
CA GLN A 84 -9.51 25.00 -7.82
C GLN A 84 -9.47 23.47 -7.94
N SER A 85 -10.10 22.89 -8.96
CA SER A 85 -10.17 21.42 -9.11
C SER A 85 -8.99 20.88 -9.90
N PHE A 86 -8.49 19.72 -9.49
CA PHE A 86 -7.41 18.99 -10.13
C PHE A 86 -7.77 17.50 -10.17
N ASN A 87 -7.56 16.85 -11.31
CA ASN A 87 -7.63 15.40 -11.44
C ASN A 87 -6.22 14.82 -11.22
N VAL A 88 -5.99 14.19 -10.08
CA VAL A 88 -4.67 13.64 -9.76
C VAL A 88 -4.66 12.13 -9.84
N GLU A 89 -3.57 11.57 -10.34
CA GLU A 89 -3.30 10.15 -10.16
C GLU A 89 -3.08 9.85 -8.67
N VAL A 90 -3.68 8.78 -8.18
CA VAL A 90 -3.47 8.30 -6.82
C VAL A 90 -2.49 7.13 -6.88
N ASP A 91 -1.27 7.31 -6.39
CA ASP A 91 -0.21 6.30 -6.52
C ASP A 91 0.35 5.89 -5.16
N ALA A 92 0.27 4.60 -4.83
CA ALA A 92 0.81 4.05 -3.58
C ALA A 92 2.32 3.76 -3.63
N PHE A 93 2.93 3.73 -4.82
CA PHE A 93 4.38 3.73 -5.00
C PHE A 93 4.96 5.14 -5.00
N PHE A 94 4.23 6.16 -5.43
CA PHE A 94 4.76 7.51 -5.42
C PHE A 94 5.02 8.02 -4.01
N ASP A 95 6.12 8.76 -3.86
CA ASP A 95 6.51 9.35 -2.58
C ASP A 95 5.41 10.25 -2.02
N ASN A 96 5.47 10.47 -0.71
CA ASN A 96 4.45 11.14 0.10
C ASN A 96 4.29 12.64 -0.21
N GLU A 97 3.92 12.94 -1.44
CA GLU A 97 3.89 14.27 -2.02
C GLU A 97 2.62 14.44 -2.82
N LEU A 98 2.13 15.69 -2.85
CA LEU A 98 1.25 16.15 -3.90
C LEU A 98 2.09 16.96 -4.87
N ILE A 99 2.09 16.52 -6.13
CA ILE A 99 2.70 17.27 -7.24
C ILE A 99 1.56 17.71 -8.14
N LEU A 100 1.50 19.01 -8.42
CA LEU A 100 0.58 19.59 -9.41
C LEU A 100 1.39 20.23 -10.55
N ILE A 101 0.92 20.11 -11.77
CA ILE A 101 1.52 20.80 -12.92
C ILE A 101 1.26 22.30 -12.79
N GLY A 102 2.32 23.10 -12.93
CA GLY A 102 2.27 24.55 -12.86
C GLY A 102 1.61 25.22 -14.07
N ALA A 103 0.92 26.33 -13.83
CA ALA A 103 0.36 27.21 -14.85
C ALA A 103 1.39 27.79 -15.85
N ASN A 104 2.67 27.79 -15.48
CA ASN A 104 3.79 28.28 -16.29
C ASN A 104 4.68 27.13 -16.79
N ALA A 105 4.22 25.89 -16.70
CA ALA A 105 5.03 24.76 -17.09
C ALA A 105 5.44 24.85 -18.57
N ASP A 106 6.68 24.45 -18.86
CA ASP A 106 7.18 24.35 -20.22
C ASP A 106 6.49 23.18 -20.91
N LEU A 107 5.52 23.51 -21.75
CA LEU A 107 4.71 22.57 -22.52
C LEU A 107 5.33 22.24 -23.87
N SER A 108 6.59 22.59 -24.12
CA SER A 108 7.24 22.29 -25.42
C SER A 108 7.24 20.79 -25.78
N TYR A 109 6.95 19.92 -24.80
CA TYR A 109 6.79 18.49 -24.97
C TYR A 109 5.34 18.00 -25.11
N VAL A 110 4.31 18.85 -24.93
CA VAL A 110 2.90 18.45 -24.93
C VAL A 110 2.17 19.13 -26.09
N GLU A 111 1.80 18.36 -27.12
CA GLU A 111 1.18 18.94 -28.33
C GLU A 111 -0.28 19.41 -28.10
N ASP A 112 -0.98 18.96 -27.05
CA ASP A 112 -2.42 19.22 -26.84
C ASP A 112 -2.85 19.59 -25.41
N TYR A 113 -1.94 19.80 -24.46
CA TYR A 113 -2.28 20.14 -23.07
C TYR A 113 -2.40 21.65 -22.87
N ILE A 114 -3.57 22.13 -22.45
CA ILE A 114 -3.78 23.52 -22.02
C ILE A 114 -3.87 23.51 -20.49
N PRO A 115 -2.77 23.78 -19.75
CA PRO A 115 -2.84 23.88 -18.30
C PRO A 115 -3.82 24.98 -17.93
N GLN A 116 -4.71 24.69 -16.98
CA GLN A 116 -5.49 25.74 -16.35
C GLN A 116 -4.51 26.70 -15.65
N LYS A 117 -4.59 27.99 -16.00
CA LYS A 117 -3.76 29.05 -15.41
C LYS A 117 -4.15 29.30 -13.97
N ASN A 118 -3.65 28.45 -13.09
CA ASN A 118 -3.96 28.47 -11.67
C ASN A 118 -2.82 29.15 -10.90
N THR A 119 -3.15 30.15 -10.08
CA THR A 119 -2.20 30.76 -9.15
C THR A 119 -2.30 30.05 -7.80
N TYR A 120 -1.24 29.29 -7.46
CA TYR A 120 -1.21 28.38 -6.32
C TYR A 120 -0.86 29.11 -5.02
N ASN A 121 -1.84 29.69 -4.33
CA ASN A 121 -1.58 30.41 -3.07
C ASN A 121 -2.28 29.82 -1.84
N ALA A 122 -2.91 28.65 -1.94
CA ALA A 122 -3.72 28.15 -0.84
C ALA A 122 -3.55 26.65 -0.57
N ARG A 123 -3.79 26.32 0.71
CA ARG A 123 -3.22 25.18 1.44
C ARG A 123 -4.27 24.17 1.91
N TYR A 124 -5.50 24.30 1.44
CA TYR A 124 -6.64 23.50 1.88
C TYR A 124 -7.07 22.55 0.77
N ILE A 125 -7.26 21.27 1.11
CA ILE A 125 -7.79 20.24 0.22
C ILE A 125 -9.18 19.84 0.71
N ASP A 126 -10.24 20.26 0.01
CA ASP A 126 -11.62 20.11 0.48
C ASP A 126 -12.07 18.64 0.50
N SER A 127 -11.72 17.88 -0.54
CA SER A 127 -12.02 16.44 -0.64
C SER A 127 -11.35 15.61 0.47
N LEU A 128 -10.22 16.08 1.00
CA LEU A 128 -9.52 15.47 2.13
C LEU A 128 -9.92 16.11 3.46
N SER A 129 -10.76 17.16 3.43
CA SER A 129 -11.19 17.95 4.60
C SER A 129 -10.02 18.36 5.50
N ALA A 130 -8.92 18.82 4.89
CA ALA A 130 -7.67 19.01 5.62
C ALA A 130 -6.76 20.09 5.00
N THR A 131 -5.86 20.63 5.83
CA THR A 131 -4.90 21.66 5.43
C THR A 131 -3.50 21.06 5.30
N ILE A 132 -2.81 21.29 4.18
CA ILE A 132 -1.42 20.87 3.93
C ILE A 132 -0.46 22.06 4.08
N LYS A 133 0.80 21.85 4.49
CA LYS A 133 1.74 22.97 4.66
C LYS A 133 2.33 23.43 3.33
N SER A 134 2.61 22.51 2.42
CA SER A 134 3.11 22.78 1.08
C SER A 134 2.87 21.57 0.17
N PHE A 135 2.92 21.80 -1.15
CA PHE A 135 2.93 20.80 -2.22
C PHE A 135 3.92 21.26 -3.28
N ALA A 136 4.35 20.35 -4.15
CA ALA A 136 5.26 20.68 -5.25
C ALA A 136 4.47 21.20 -6.45
N VAL A 137 5.00 22.23 -7.10
CA VAL A 137 4.53 22.68 -8.41
C VAL A 137 5.66 22.43 -9.38
N ASP A 138 5.44 21.57 -10.37
CA ASP A 138 6.44 21.29 -11.40
C ASP A 138 6.17 22.14 -12.64
N ASP A 139 7.19 22.89 -13.05
CA ASP A 139 7.18 23.69 -14.27
C ASP A 139 7.81 22.93 -15.46
N LYS A 140 8.27 21.68 -15.26
CA LYS A 140 8.71 20.80 -16.33
C LYS A 140 7.82 19.58 -16.35
N VAL A 141 6.98 19.47 -17.36
CA VAL A 141 6.05 18.34 -17.48
C VAL A 141 6.81 17.10 -17.96
N PRO A 142 6.92 16.02 -17.17
CA PRO A 142 7.45 14.75 -17.67
C PRO A 142 6.59 14.24 -18.83
N HIS A 143 7.23 13.55 -19.79
CA HIS A 143 6.55 12.96 -20.95
C HIS A 143 5.39 12.01 -20.60
N TYR A 144 5.39 11.48 -19.37
CA TYR A 144 4.29 10.69 -18.80
C TYR A 144 2.94 11.42 -18.83
N PHE A 145 2.91 12.73 -18.59
CA PHE A 145 1.68 13.52 -18.58
C PHE A 145 1.18 13.85 -20.00
N ASN A 146 1.96 13.56 -21.05
CA ASN A 146 1.53 13.80 -22.43
C ASN A 146 0.44 12.83 -22.89
N TYR A 147 0.44 11.62 -22.32
CA TYR A 147 -0.46 10.54 -22.72
C TYR A 147 -1.59 10.34 -21.70
N ASN A 148 -1.52 11.03 -20.58
CA ASN A 148 -2.38 10.82 -19.43
C ASN A 148 -3.03 12.15 -19.05
N PRO A 149 -4.37 12.28 -19.13
CA PRO A 149 -5.09 13.53 -18.83
C PRO A 149 -5.21 13.78 -17.32
N ILE A 150 -4.07 13.90 -16.64
CA ILE A 150 -3.97 14.15 -15.21
C ILE A 150 -3.26 15.49 -14.96
N ASP A 151 -3.69 16.19 -13.91
CA ASP A 151 -3.14 17.48 -13.50
C ASP A 151 -1.96 17.33 -12.50
N GLY A 152 -1.71 16.11 -12.02
CA GLY A 152 -0.74 15.84 -10.98
C GLY A 152 -0.78 14.41 -10.43
N VAL A 153 0.02 14.18 -9.38
CA VAL A 153 0.12 12.89 -8.67
C VAL A 153 -0.02 13.15 -7.16
N LEU A 154 -0.86 12.35 -6.50
CA LEU A 154 -1.00 12.25 -5.05
C LEU A 154 -0.39 10.92 -4.58
N GLY A 155 0.82 11.00 -4.03
CA GLY A 155 1.52 9.81 -3.57
C GLY A 155 1.13 9.37 -2.16
N LEU A 156 0.93 8.07 -1.98
CA LEU A 156 0.50 7.45 -0.72
C LEU A 156 1.65 6.78 0.06
N SER A 157 2.88 6.83 -0.41
CA SER A 157 4.01 6.18 0.26
C SER A 157 4.31 6.77 1.66
N PRO A 158 4.88 6.01 2.62
CA PRO A 158 5.12 6.47 3.98
C PRO A 158 6.42 7.25 4.29
N VAL A 159 7.42 7.37 3.40
CA VAL A 159 8.72 7.95 3.81
C VAL A 159 8.77 9.48 3.89
N LYS A 160 9.76 9.86 4.68
CA LYS A 160 10.06 11.08 5.43
C LYS A 160 10.97 12.07 4.70
N LYS A 161 11.19 11.90 3.40
CA LYS A 161 12.07 12.80 2.65
C LYS A 161 11.57 12.94 1.22
N SER A 162 10.89 14.05 1.00
CA SER A 162 10.62 14.56 -0.33
C SER A 162 11.94 14.86 -1.04
N ASP A 163 12.14 14.36 -2.26
CA ASP A 163 13.27 14.76 -3.12
C ASP A 163 13.19 16.26 -3.46
N HIS A 164 11.98 16.82 -3.44
CA HIS A 164 11.69 18.22 -3.67
C HIS A 164 11.83 19.12 -2.43
N ASN A 165 12.25 18.58 -1.27
CA ASN A 165 12.31 19.31 0.01
C ASN A 165 10.95 19.94 0.39
N VAL A 166 9.85 19.31 -0.03
CA VAL A 166 8.47 19.70 0.24
C VAL A 166 7.95 18.93 1.47
N SER A 167 6.90 19.48 2.12
CA SER A 167 6.24 18.80 3.23
C SER A 167 5.66 17.48 2.76
N VAL A 168 5.89 16.45 3.56
CA VAL A 168 5.35 15.10 3.40
C VAL A 168 3.84 15.20 3.64
N ILE A 169 3.01 15.04 2.61
CA ILE A 169 1.59 15.41 2.68
C ILE A 169 0.88 14.67 3.82
N TRP A 170 1.18 13.39 4.02
CA TRP A 170 0.60 12.61 5.13
C TRP A 170 1.15 13.03 6.49
N GLU A 171 2.35 13.58 6.64
CA GLU A 171 2.77 14.12 7.95
C GLU A 171 1.92 15.33 8.35
N ASP A 172 1.47 16.13 7.39
CA ASP A 172 0.55 17.24 7.66
C ASP A 172 -0.87 16.74 7.92
N LEU A 173 -1.34 15.79 7.12
CA LEU A 173 -2.71 15.30 7.17
C LEU A 173 -2.97 14.35 8.34
N ILE A 174 -2.06 13.42 8.63
CA ILE A 174 -2.30 12.29 9.54
C ILE A 174 -2.61 12.74 10.97
N ASP A 175 -2.05 13.87 11.40
CA ASP A 175 -2.31 14.44 12.71
C ASP A 175 -3.65 15.18 12.76
N GLN A 176 -4.30 15.48 11.64
CA GLN A 176 -5.61 16.14 11.57
C GLN A 176 -6.79 15.14 11.55
N LEU A 177 -6.54 13.91 11.10
CA LEU A 177 -7.55 12.85 10.93
C LEU A 177 -8.00 12.20 12.26
N ASP A 178 -9.17 11.55 12.24
CA ASP A 178 -9.74 10.77 13.36
C ASP A 178 -8.80 9.65 13.83
N LYS A 179 -8.37 8.83 12.87
CA LYS A 179 -7.35 7.80 12.99
C LYS A 179 -6.24 8.05 11.98
N PRO A 180 -5.02 7.57 12.22
CA PRO A 180 -3.91 7.70 11.27
C PRO A 180 -4.01 6.68 10.12
N LEU A 181 -5.19 6.57 9.48
CA LEU A 181 -5.51 5.56 8.49
C LEU A 181 -5.78 6.18 7.12
N ILE A 182 -5.34 5.48 6.07
CA ILE A 182 -5.84 5.64 4.71
C ILE A 182 -6.30 4.27 4.24
N SER A 183 -7.55 4.13 3.83
CA SER A 183 -8.04 2.89 3.23
C SER A 183 -8.40 3.06 1.76
N ILE A 184 -8.10 2.03 0.98
CA ILE A 184 -8.31 1.98 -0.47
C ILE A 184 -9.31 0.86 -0.77
N TYR A 185 -10.27 1.20 -1.62
CA TYR A 185 -11.23 0.29 -2.21
C TYR A 185 -11.25 0.49 -3.73
N THR A 186 -11.29 -0.58 -4.51
CA THR A 186 -11.50 -0.53 -5.97
C THR A 186 -12.66 -1.44 -6.39
N ASN A 187 -13.21 -1.18 -7.57
CA ASN A 187 -14.36 -1.86 -8.13
C ASN A 187 -14.27 -1.92 -9.65
N ALA A 188 -13.74 -3.03 -10.17
CA ALA A 188 -13.63 -3.29 -11.60
C ALA A 188 -14.94 -3.59 -12.33
N THR A 189 -16.10 -3.59 -11.65
CA THR A 189 -17.40 -3.71 -12.34
C THR A 189 -17.87 -2.41 -12.98
N LYS A 190 -17.14 -1.32 -12.73
CA LYS A 190 -17.42 0.01 -13.26
C LYS A 190 -16.19 0.46 -14.03
N TYR A 191 -16.41 1.01 -15.21
CA TYR A 191 -15.42 1.82 -15.93
C TYR A 191 -15.80 3.29 -15.76
N GLY A 192 -14.80 4.18 -15.64
CA GLY A 192 -15.03 5.61 -15.41
C GLY A 192 -15.40 5.96 -13.97
N ASN A 193 -16.50 6.68 -13.74
CA ASN A 193 -16.81 7.23 -12.41
C ASN A 193 -17.21 6.17 -11.37
N GLY A 194 -16.57 6.20 -10.19
CA GLY A 194 -16.92 5.37 -9.04
C GLY A 194 -16.33 3.97 -9.08
N THR A 195 -15.15 3.83 -9.70
CA THR A 195 -14.32 2.62 -9.73
C THR A 195 -13.59 2.36 -8.42
N GLY A 196 -13.71 3.24 -7.43
CA GLY A 196 -13.09 3.04 -6.13
C GLY A 196 -13.24 4.23 -5.20
N GLN A 197 -12.59 4.15 -4.05
CA GLN A 197 -12.54 5.21 -3.05
C GLN A 197 -11.25 5.13 -2.23
N VAL A 198 -10.62 6.28 -2.01
CA VAL A 198 -9.68 6.48 -0.90
C VAL A 198 -10.43 7.12 0.25
N THR A 199 -10.40 6.49 1.42
CA THR A 199 -10.99 7.01 2.65
C THR A 199 -9.87 7.37 3.62
N LEU A 200 -9.94 8.58 4.19
CA LEU A 200 -8.94 9.11 5.10
C LEU A 200 -9.52 9.21 6.50
N GLY A 201 -8.73 8.80 7.47
CA GLY A 201 -9.03 8.98 8.88
C GLY A 201 -9.81 7.85 9.52
N VAL A 202 -10.31 6.90 8.73
CA VAL A 202 -11.04 5.71 9.19
C VAL A 202 -10.88 4.58 8.17
N GLU A 203 -11.22 3.35 8.59
CA GLU A 203 -11.50 2.27 7.65
C GLU A 203 -12.79 2.58 6.86
N ASP A 204 -12.82 2.24 5.57
CA ASP A 204 -14.00 2.46 4.71
C ASP A 204 -15.15 1.50 5.08
N SER A 205 -16.02 1.96 5.97
CA SER A 205 -17.20 1.21 6.39
C SER A 205 -18.30 1.14 5.34
N ASP A 206 -18.22 1.90 4.24
CA ASP A 206 -19.25 1.90 3.21
C ASP A 206 -19.02 0.71 2.28
N ASN A 207 -17.78 0.52 1.86
CA ASN A 207 -17.39 -0.47 0.85
C ASN A 207 -16.81 -1.77 1.42
N CYS A 208 -16.32 -1.76 2.67
CA CYS A 208 -15.57 -2.88 3.25
C CYS A 208 -16.31 -3.54 4.42
N GLN A 209 -16.07 -4.83 4.61
CA GLN A 209 -16.56 -5.54 5.80
C GLN A 209 -15.95 -4.93 7.07
N SER A 210 -16.65 -5.09 8.20
CA SER A 210 -16.23 -4.51 9.49
C SER A 210 -15.04 -5.22 10.14
N THR A 211 -14.71 -6.42 9.69
CA THR A 211 -13.63 -7.24 10.25
C THR A 211 -12.34 -6.94 9.51
N TRP A 212 -11.40 -6.31 10.21
CA TRP A 212 -10.09 -5.95 9.68
C TRP A 212 -9.00 -6.74 10.39
N SER A 213 -8.08 -7.29 9.59
CA SER A 213 -6.88 -7.97 10.07
C SER A 213 -5.65 -7.14 9.70
N TYR A 214 -4.80 -6.84 10.68
CA TYR A 214 -3.60 -6.03 10.47
C TYR A 214 -2.32 -6.86 10.60
N VAL A 215 -1.35 -6.54 9.75
CA VAL A 215 0.02 -7.08 9.79
C VAL A 215 1.05 -5.96 9.85
N PRO A 216 2.21 -6.19 10.48
CA PRO A 216 3.32 -5.23 10.44
C PRO A 216 3.77 -4.94 9.00
N ALA A 217 3.94 -3.66 8.68
CA ALA A 217 4.51 -3.22 7.43
C ALA A 217 6.02 -3.00 7.58
N VAL A 218 6.77 -3.35 6.55
CA VAL A 218 8.17 -2.99 6.36
C VAL A 218 8.26 -1.84 5.37
N THR A 219 9.13 -0.88 5.65
CA THR A 219 9.44 0.20 4.70
C THR A 219 10.73 -0.16 3.99
N VAL A 220 10.69 -0.31 2.68
CA VAL A 220 11.89 -0.56 1.86
C VAL A 220 12.17 0.67 1.03
N ILE A 221 13.37 1.22 1.20
CA ILE A 221 13.84 2.33 0.38
C ILE A 221 14.31 1.76 -0.95
N THR A 222 13.62 2.09 -2.03
CA THR A 222 14.11 1.87 -3.39
C THR A 222 14.78 3.14 -3.90
N TYR A 223 15.35 3.09 -5.11
CA TYR A 223 15.99 4.25 -5.72
C TYR A 223 15.00 5.37 -6.08
N HIS A 224 13.71 5.05 -6.25
CA HIS A 224 12.67 5.99 -6.71
C HIS A 224 11.47 6.14 -5.77
N SER A 225 11.32 5.24 -4.80
CA SER A 225 10.12 5.19 -3.96
C SER A 225 10.31 4.37 -2.70
N THR A 226 9.35 4.50 -1.80
CA THR A 226 9.45 3.94 -0.44
C THR A 226 8.16 3.28 0.07
N PRO A 227 7.47 2.48 -0.75
CA PRO A 227 6.11 2.03 -0.48
C PRO A 227 5.99 1.24 0.82
N TYR A 228 4.79 1.21 1.38
CA TYR A 228 4.46 0.20 2.38
C TYR A 228 4.53 -1.19 1.77
N ARG A 229 5.37 -2.03 2.36
CA ARG A 229 5.50 -3.43 2.01
C ARG A 229 5.12 -4.30 3.18
N ILE A 230 4.70 -5.51 2.88
CA ILE A 230 4.47 -6.55 3.87
C ILE A 230 5.35 -7.73 3.50
N HIS A 231 6.04 -8.30 4.47
CA HIS A 231 6.78 -9.52 4.22
C HIS A 231 5.82 -10.65 3.85
N ALA A 232 6.07 -11.33 2.73
CA ALA A 232 5.41 -12.59 2.39
C ALA A 232 6.39 -13.73 2.58
N SER A 233 6.15 -14.56 3.61
CA SER A 233 7.00 -15.70 3.94
C SER A 233 6.75 -16.91 3.02
N SER A 234 5.55 -17.02 2.46
CA SER A 234 5.21 -18.08 1.52
C SER A 234 3.96 -17.78 0.71
N ALA A 235 3.87 -18.42 -0.46
CA ALA A 235 2.66 -18.53 -1.25
C ALA A 235 2.26 -20.00 -1.29
N GLU A 236 1.03 -20.28 -0.88
CA GLU A 236 0.40 -21.59 -0.86
C GLU A 236 -0.59 -21.67 -2.02
N VAL A 237 -0.34 -22.54 -2.99
CA VAL A 237 -1.27 -22.79 -4.11
C VAL A 237 -1.94 -24.14 -3.89
N THR A 238 -3.26 -24.16 -3.78
CA THR A 238 -4.03 -25.40 -3.55
C THR A 238 -4.65 -25.88 -4.86
N ILE A 239 -4.22 -27.05 -5.35
CA ILE A 239 -4.67 -27.67 -6.60
C ILE A 239 -5.44 -28.95 -6.27
N GLY A 240 -6.74 -29.01 -6.56
CA GLY A 240 -7.52 -30.25 -6.37
C GLY A 240 -7.46 -30.84 -4.96
N GLY A 241 -7.20 -30.01 -3.93
CA GLY A 241 -7.01 -30.42 -2.54
C GLY A 241 -5.58 -30.76 -2.13
N GLN A 242 -4.60 -30.72 -3.04
CA GLN A 242 -3.17 -30.82 -2.73
C GLN A 242 -2.54 -29.43 -2.60
N LEU A 243 -1.79 -29.23 -1.52
CA LEU A 243 -1.10 -27.99 -1.21
C LEU A 243 0.31 -27.98 -1.81
N THR A 244 0.58 -27.04 -2.70
CA THR A 244 1.94 -26.69 -3.13
C THR A 244 2.36 -25.43 -2.39
N THR A 245 3.42 -25.52 -1.59
CA THR A 245 3.98 -24.35 -0.89
C THR A 245 5.23 -23.87 -1.61
N VAL A 246 5.20 -22.61 -2.06
CA VAL A 246 6.36 -21.87 -2.51
C VAL A 246 6.87 -21.06 -1.33
N ASN A 247 8.03 -21.42 -0.79
CA ASN A 247 8.68 -20.60 0.23
C ASN A 247 9.19 -19.32 -0.43
N LEU A 248 8.84 -18.19 0.17
CA LEU A 248 9.18 -16.88 -0.36
C LEU A 248 10.01 -16.12 0.67
N ASP A 249 11.01 -15.39 0.19
CA ASP A 249 11.60 -14.27 0.93
C ASP A 249 11.30 -13.02 0.12
N SER A 250 10.02 -12.65 0.13
CA SER A 250 9.44 -11.67 -0.77
C SER A 250 8.65 -10.61 -0.01
N ASN A 251 8.26 -9.56 -0.73
CA ASN A 251 7.42 -8.48 -0.20
C ASN A 251 6.15 -8.37 -1.02
N VAL A 252 5.08 -7.85 -0.42
CA VAL A 252 3.83 -7.51 -1.10
C VAL A 252 3.63 -6.00 -0.99
N THR A 253 3.37 -5.37 -2.13
CA THR A 253 2.95 -3.96 -2.22
C THR A 253 1.54 -3.91 -2.79
N PHE A 254 0.69 -3.02 -2.27
CA PHE A 254 -0.65 -2.78 -2.79
C PHE A 254 -0.71 -1.47 -3.56
N VAL A 255 -1.38 -1.50 -4.71
CA VAL A 255 -1.55 -0.32 -5.57
C VAL A 255 -2.99 -0.18 -6.01
N PRO A 256 -3.47 1.05 -6.25
CA PRO A 256 -4.83 1.24 -6.71
C PRO A 256 -5.01 0.90 -8.20
N TYR A 257 -3.98 0.94 -9.04
CA TYR A 257 -4.07 0.71 -10.48
C TYR A 257 -4.04 -0.78 -10.88
N LEU A 258 -4.33 -1.08 -12.15
CA LEU A 258 -4.39 -2.45 -12.67
C LEU A 258 -3.00 -3.10 -12.68
N SER A 259 -2.75 -3.96 -11.68
CA SER A 259 -1.55 -4.78 -11.59
C SER A 259 -1.87 -6.06 -10.82
N PHE A 260 -1.24 -7.15 -11.23
CA PHE A 260 -0.98 -8.29 -10.36
C PHE A 260 0.34 -8.85 -10.85
N ASP A 261 1.42 -8.40 -10.22
CA ASP A 261 2.75 -8.86 -10.54
C ASP A 261 3.23 -9.82 -9.45
N ALA A 262 3.91 -10.89 -9.84
CA ALA A 262 4.38 -11.94 -8.93
C ALA A 262 5.86 -12.28 -9.18
N PRO A 263 6.59 -12.76 -8.15
CA PRO A 263 7.92 -13.35 -8.35
C PRO A 263 7.82 -14.57 -9.26
N PHE A 264 8.84 -14.77 -10.12
CA PHE A 264 8.90 -15.88 -11.07
C PHE A 264 8.50 -17.25 -10.49
N GLN A 265 8.99 -17.59 -9.30
CA GLN A 265 8.72 -18.89 -8.66
C GLN A 265 7.24 -19.07 -8.28
N ALA A 266 6.56 -17.97 -7.92
CA ALA A 266 5.15 -17.99 -7.60
C ALA A 266 4.32 -18.05 -8.89
N GLU A 267 4.67 -17.27 -9.90
CA GLU A 267 4.02 -17.30 -11.22
C GLU A 267 4.13 -18.69 -11.85
N ASP A 268 5.33 -19.28 -11.92
CA ASP A 268 5.54 -20.62 -12.46
C ASP A 268 4.72 -21.68 -11.70
N ALA A 269 4.66 -21.58 -10.37
CA ALA A 269 3.81 -22.45 -9.57
C ALA A 269 2.32 -22.27 -9.89
N ILE A 270 1.86 -21.03 -10.15
CA ILE A 270 0.48 -20.72 -10.51
C ILE A 270 0.16 -21.21 -11.92
N VAL A 271 1.02 -20.96 -12.92
CA VAL A 271 0.86 -21.44 -14.31
C VAL A 271 0.73 -22.96 -14.33
N ASN A 272 1.62 -23.66 -13.62
CA ASN A 272 1.57 -25.11 -13.49
C ASN A 272 0.31 -25.59 -12.76
N ALA A 273 -0.15 -24.84 -11.76
CA ALA A 273 -1.34 -25.15 -10.97
C ALA A 273 -2.65 -24.98 -11.75
N THR A 274 -2.73 -23.94 -12.58
CA THR A 274 -3.92 -23.63 -13.38
C THR A 274 -3.97 -24.46 -14.67
N GLY A 275 -2.85 -25.07 -15.07
CA GLY A 275 -2.71 -25.72 -16.37
C GLY A 275 -2.76 -24.70 -17.51
N ALA A 276 -2.35 -23.46 -17.25
CA ALA A 276 -2.41 -22.41 -18.27
C ALA A 276 -1.35 -22.64 -19.36
N ILE A 277 -1.68 -22.30 -20.59
CA ILE A 277 -0.87 -22.58 -21.78
C ILE A 277 -0.49 -21.26 -22.44
N TYR A 278 0.81 -21.03 -22.60
CA TYR A 278 1.31 -19.84 -23.29
C TYR A 278 0.80 -19.79 -24.74
N ASN A 279 0.21 -18.67 -25.12
CA ASN A 279 -0.30 -18.41 -26.45
C ASN A 279 0.48 -17.25 -27.07
N GLU A 280 1.30 -17.57 -28.07
CA GLU A 280 2.17 -16.60 -28.76
C GLU A 280 1.40 -15.48 -29.47
N SER A 281 0.15 -15.71 -29.90
CA SER A 281 -0.65 -14.71 -30.59
C SER A 281 -1.06 -13.56 -29.67
N ILE A 282 -1.27 -13.88 -28.38
CA ILE A 282 -1.73 -12.92 -27.37
C ILE A 282 -0.58 -12.46 -26.48
N GLY A 283 0.53 -13.21 -26.47
CA GLY A 283 1.70 -12.94 -25.63
C GLY A 283 1.50 -13.30 -24.15
N ASP A 284 0.55 -14.19 -23.85
CA ASP A 284 0.11 -14.47 -22.48
C ASP A 284 -0.33 -15.94 -22.29
N TYR A 285 -0.48 -16.38 -21.05
CA TYR A 285 -0.95 -17.71 -20.66
C TYR A 285 -2.47 -17.79 -20.68
N THR A 286 -3.02 -18.65 -21.52
CA THR A 286 -4.47 -18.88 -21.66
C THR A 286 -4.95 -20.03 -20.78
N LEU A 287 -6.19 -19.96 -20.30
CA LEU A 287 -6.81 -20.97 -19.43
C LEU A 287 -8.34 -21.01 -19.51
N ASP A 288 -8.97 -21.98 -18.83
CA ASP A 288 -10.43 -22.05 -18.70
C ASP A 288 -10.97 -20.77 -18.04
N CYS A 289 -11.99 -20.16 -18.64
CA CYS A 289 -12.67 -18.98 -18.13
C CYS A 289 -13.46 -19.24 -16.85
N ASP A 290 -13.71 -20.50 -16.49
CA ASP A 290 -14.43 -20.85 -15.27
C ASP A 290 -13.59 -20.57 -14.02
N THR A 291 -13.77 -19.37 -13.48
CA THR A 291 -13.09 -18.88 -12.27
C THR A 291 -13.34 -19.73 -11.04
N THR A 292 -14.39 -20.57 -11.02
CA THR A 292 -14.71 -21.45 -9.89
C THR A 292 -13.90 -22.74 -9.86
N LYS A 293 -13.34 -23.14 -11.01
CA LYS A 293 -12.43 -24.31 -11.11
C LYS A 293 -10.99 -23.96 -10.83
N ALA A 294 -10.66 -22.68 -10.85
CA ALA A 294 -9.30 -22.20 -10.68
C ALA A 294 -8.81 -22.44 -9.23
N PRO A 295 -7.53 -22.80 -9.04
CA PRO A 295 -6.96 -23.05 -7.71
C PRO A 295 -7.04 -21.83 -6.79
N LEU A 296 -7.15 -22.06 -5.48
CA LEU A 296 -6.98 -20.97 -4.52
C LEU A 296 -5.50 -20.67 -4.35
N ILE A 297 -5.14 -19.39 -4.38
CA ILE A 297 -3.81 -18.89 -4.04
C ILE A 297 -3.91 -18.22 -2.67
N THR A 298 -3.14 -18.70 -1.71
CA THR A 298 -3.08 -18.15 -0.36
C THR A 298 -1.71 -17.51 -0.15
N LEU A 299 -1.67 -16.20 0.02
CA LEU A 299 -0.47 -15.49 0.43
C LEU A 299 -0.42 -15.43 1.94
N ASN A 300 0.62 -16.00 2.54
CA ASN A 300 0.90 -15.84 3.96
C ASN A 300 1.66 -14.52 4.16
N LEU A 301 0.96 -13.54 4.70
CA LEU A 301 1.40 -12.17 4.91
C LEU A 301 1.81 -11.96 6.36
N GLY A 302 2.93 -11.29 6.60
CA GLY A 302 3.47 -11.06 7.93
C GLY A 302 4.25 -12.26 8.49
N GLY A 303 4.89 -12.04 9.64
CA GLY A 303 5.92 -12.95 10.19
C GLY A 303 7.31 -12.70 9.57
N VAL A 304 8.38 -13.09 10.27
CA VAL A 304 9.75 -13.12 9.73
C VAL A 304 10.27 -14.54 9.92
N GLY A 305 10.61 -15.22 8.82
CA GLY A 305 11.03 -16.63 8.83
C GLY A 305 9.91 -17.62 9.14
N ASN A 306 10.26 -18.85 9.56
CA ASN A 306 9.31 -19.94 9.92
C ASN A 306 8.51 -19.69 11.22
N SER A 307 8.38 -18.43 11.65
CA SER A 307 7.67 -18.08 12.87
C SER A 307 6.16 -18.14 12.62
N THR A 308 5.47 -19.05 13.31
CA THR A 308 4.01 -19.09 13.45
C THR A 308 3.51 -17.93 14.34
N ASP A 309 4.00 -16.73 14.06
CA ASP A 309 3.73 -15.57 14.86
C ASP A 309 2.25 -15.19 14.71
N SER A 310 1.65 -14.81 15.82
CA SER A 310 0.26 -14.33 15.92
C SER A 310 -0.04 -13.07 15.08
N THR A 311 0.99 -12.54 14.41
CA THR A 311 0.97 -11.38 13.51
C THR A 311 0.91 -11.76 12.03
N SER A 312 0.87 -13.05 11.69
CA SER A 312 0.67 -13.51 10.32
C SER A 312 -0.83 -13.51 9.94
N GLN A 313 -1.13 -13.18 8.69
CA GLN A 313 -2.46 -13.17 8.09
C GLN A 313 -2.44 -13.89 6.75
N LYS A 314 -3.59 -14.42 6.33
CA LYS A 314 -3.74 -15.08 5.04
C LYS A 314 -4.57 -14.21 4.11
N LEU A 315 -4.04 -13.90 2.93
CA LEU A 315 -4.82 -13.33 1.83
C LEU A 315 -5.15 -14.44 0.84
N VAL A 316 -6.44 -14.73 0.67
CA VAL A 316 -6.92 -15.83 -0.18
C VAL A 316 -7.50 -15.27 -1.46
N LEU A 317 -6.83 -15.57 -2.57
CA LEU A 317 -7.20 -15.20 -3.93
C LEU A 317 -7.87 -16.39 -4.61
N SER A 318 -8.95 -16.11 -5.32
CA SER A 318 -9.75 -17.02 -6.13
C SER A 318 -9.55 -16.74 -7.62
N GLY A 319 -10.06 -17.60 -8.52
CA GLY A 319 -9.94 -17.37 -9.97
C GLY A 319 -10.43 -16.00 -10.43
N ALA A 320 -11.44 -15.43 -9.76
CA ALA A 320 -11.93 -14.08 -10.03
C ALA A 320 -10.89 -12.97 -9.79
N ASP A 321 -9.88 -13.23 -8.98
CA ASP A 321 -8.80 -12.29 -8.64
C ASP A 321 -7.67 -12.31 -9.68
N TYR A 322 -7.49 -13.40 -10.44
CA TYR A 322 -6.33 -13.57 -11.31
C TYR A 322 -6.60 -14.07 -12.74
N ILE A 323 -7.85 -14.33 -13.10
CA ILE A 323 -8.25 -14.65 -14.46
C ILE A 323 -8.84 -13.40 -15.11
N ARG A 324 -8.49 -13.19 -16.37
CA ARG A 324 -8.95 -12.08 -17.20
C ARG A 324 -9.56 -12.58 -18.48
N TYR A 325 -10.51 -11.81 -19.01
CA TYR A 325 -11.19 -12.12 -20.26
C TYR A 325 -10.82 -11.08 -21.32
N TRP A 326 -10.23 -11.54 -22.41
CA TRP A 326 -9.91 -10.71 -23.55
C TRP A 326 -11.01 -10.84 -24.61
N LYS A 327 -11.93 -9.87 -24.61
CA LYS A 327 -13.13 -9.86 -25.46
C LYS A 327 -12.87 -9.97 -26.97
N PRO A 328 -11.84 -9.33 -27.58
CA PRO A 328 -11.57 -9.42 -29.01
C PRO A 328 -11.38 -10.86 -29.52
N GLU A 329 -10.75 -11.73 -28.72
CA GLU A 329 -10.48 -13.12 -29.09
C GLU A 329 -11.33 -14.15 -28.31
N ASN A 330 -12.21 -13.68 -27.43
CA ASN A 330 -13.06 -14.51 -26.57
C ASN A 330 -12.24 -15.58 -25.81
N VAL A 331 -11.12 -15.15 -25.24
CA VAL A 331 -10.13 -15.99 -24.56
C VAL A 331 -9.91 -15.49 -23.14
N CYS A 332 -9.73 -16.42 -22.20
CA CYS A 332 -9.26 -16.07 -20.87
C CYS A 332 -7.77 -16.26 -20.73
N TYR A 333 -7.13 -15.33 -20.03
CA TYR A 333 -5.70 -15.32 -19.78
C TYR A 333 -5.40 -15.09 -18.30
N LEU A 334 -4.20 -15.50 -17.87
CA LEU A 334 -3.70 -15.22 -16.53
C LEU A 334 -3.39 -13.73 -16.44
N GLY A 335 -4.16 -13.00 -15.64
CA GLY A 335 -3.84 -11.62 -15.33
C GLY A 335 -2.73 -11.51 -14.29
N ILE A 336 -1.70 -12.35 -14.33
CA ILE A 336 -0.54 -12.29 -13.43
C ILE A 336 0.68 -12.09 -14.30
N ASN A 337 1.42 -11.00 -14.09
CA ASN A 337 2.65 -10.76 -14.82
C ASN A 337 3.87 -11.16 -13.99
N PHE A 338 4.91 -11.59 -14.70
CA PHE A 338 6.23 -11.71 -14.13
C PHE A 338 6.79 -10.34 -13.68
N TYR A 339 7.27 -10.25 -12.44
CA TYR A 339 8.10 -9.14 -11.98
C TYR A 339 9.52 -9.59 -11.64
N PHE A 340 10.51 -8.93 -12.23
CA PHE A 340 11.93 -9.24 -12.00
C PHE A 340 12.37 -8.99 -10.55
N ASP A 341 11.79 -7.98 -9.89
CA ASP A 341 12.01 -7.85 -8.45
C ASP A 341 11.18 -8.91 -7.72
N ARG A 342 11.82 -9.58 -6.76
CA ARG A 342 11.22 -10.65 -5.93
C ARG A 342 10.12 -10.10 -5.01
N GLN A 343 9.07 -9.49 -5.55
CA GLN A 343 7.93 -8.94 -4.83
C GLN A 343 6.62 -9.20 -5.59
N PHE A 344 5.54 -9.27 -4.84
CA PHE A 344 4.20 -9.12 -5.38
C PHE A 344 3.83 -7.64 -5.44
N ILE A 345 3.16 -7.27 -6.53
CA ILE A 345 2.44 -6.01 -6.65
C ILE A 345 0.99 -6.37 -6.88
N LEU A 346 0.13 -6.07 -5.90
CA LEU A 346 -1.29 -6.43 -5.93
C LEU A 346 -2.11 -5.16 -6.13
N GLY A 347 -2.59 -4.99 -7.36
CA GLY A 347 -3.32 -3.82 -7.82
C GLY A 347 -4.84 -3.94 -7.73
N SER A 348 -5.57 -3.03 -8.40
CA SER A 348 -7.05 -3.03 -8.48
C SER A 348 -7.62 -4.40 -8.76
N GLN A 349 -6.91 -5.19 -9.57
CA GLN A 349 -7.20 -6.57 -9.86
C GLN A 349 -7.60 -7.41 -8.66
N VAL A 350 -6.76 -7.37 -7.62
CA VAL A 350 -6.95 -8.08 -6.35
C VAL A 350 -7.82 -7.23 -5.42
N LEU A 351 -7.64 -5.89 -5.45
CA LEU A 351 -8.35 -4.98 -4.55
C LEU A 351 -9.87 -4.86 -4.82
N ASN A 352 -10.35 -5.34 -5.97
CA ASN A 352 -11.79 -5.42 -6.25
C ASN A 352 -12.56 -6.22 -5.19
N ASN A 353 -11.91 -7.26 -4.66
CA ASN A 353 -12.49 -8.19 -3.70
C ASN A 353 -11.97 -7.93 -2.28
N HIS A 354 -10.97 -7.06 -2.12
CA HIS A 354 -10.27 -6.83 -0.86
C HIS A 354 -9.99 -5.34 -0.64
N CYS A 355 -10.34 -4.85 0.55
CA CYS A 355 -9.98 -3.52 0.99
C CYS A 355 -8.66 -3.50 1.74
N ILE A 356 -7.89 -2.43 1.51
CA ILE A 356 -6.59 -2.21 2.16
C ILE A 356 -6.67 -1.00 3.07
N SER A 357 -6.01 -1.04 4.24
CA SER A 357 -5.86 0.11 5.13
C SER A 357 -4.42 0.28 5.57
N PHE A 358 -3.82 1.43 5.28
CA PHE A 358 -2.48 1.79 5.76
C PHE A 358 -2.59 2.59 7.05
N ASN A 359 -1.98 2.09 8.12
CA ASN A 359 -1.81 2.82 9.37
C ASN A 359 -0.44 3.47 9.43
N TYR A 360 -0.38 4.80 9.27
CA TYR A 360 0.88 5.51 9.15
C TYR A 360 1.63 5.68 10.47
N LYS A 361 0.93 5.60 11.62
CA LYS A 361 1.56 5.71 12.94
C LYS A 361 2.04 4.36 13.44
N GLU A 362 1.23 3.33 13.32
CA GLU A 362 1.56 1.97 13.79
C GLU A 362 2.37 1.19 12.76
N ARG A 363 2.46 1.68 11.52
CA ARG A 363 3.15 1.03 10.39
C ARG A 363 2.63 -0.39 10.18
N THR A 364 1.33 -0.48 10.01
CA THR A 364 0.63 -1.74 9.72
C THR A 364 -0.22 -1.59 8.49
N VAL A 365 -0.41 -2.69 7.77
CA VAL A 365 -1.38 -2.79 6.67
C VAL A 365 -2.52 -3.69 7.13
N GLY A 366 -3.74 -3.20 6.95
CA GLY A 366 -4.99 -3.87 7.27
C GLY A 366 -5.68 -4.40 6.03
N PHE A 367 -6.38 -5.52 6.19
CA PHE A 367 -7.16 -6.19 5.15
C PHE A 367 -8.57 -6.46 5.63
N ALA A 368 -9.53 -6.23 4.75
CA ALA A 368 -10.91 -6.68 4.91
C ALA A 368 -11.44 -7.15 3.56
N ASP A 369 -12.46 -7.99 3.55
CA ASP A 369 -13.18 -8.28 2.33
C ASP A 369 -14.00 -7.07 1.88
N SER A 370 -14.12 -6.90 0.57
CA SER A 370 -15.08 -5.98 -0.04
C SER A 370 -16.51 -6.44 0.23
N LYS A 371 -17.45 -5.51 0.37
CA LYS A 371 -18.89 -5.82 0.38
C LYS A 371 -19.43 -6.14 -1.02
N THR A 372 -18.74 -5.68 -2.06
CA THR A 372 -19.13 -5.96 -3.44
C THR A 372 -18.88 -7.44 -3.73
N PRO A 373 -19.85 -8.16 -4.32
CA PRO A 373 -19.67 -9.57 -4.65
C PRO A 373 -18.48 -9.80 -5.57
N LYS A 374 -17.73 -10.89 -5.36
CA LYS A 374 -16.67 -11.33 -6.27
C LYS A 374 -17.26 -11.50 -7.67
N THR A 375 -16.85 -10.65 -8.62
CA THR A 375 -17.35 -10.72 -9.99
C THR A 375 -16.57 -11.72 -10.81
N ASP A 376 -17.31 -12.57 -11.51
CA ASP A 376 -16.79 -13.52 -12.47
C ASP A 376 -16.15 -12.79 -13.67
N ALA A 377 -14.96 -13.23 -14.08
CA ALA A 377 -14.17 -12.61 -15.15
C ALA A 377 -14.92 -12.56 -16.50
N THR A 378 -15.94 -13.41 -16.67
CA THR A 378 -16.79 -13.47 -17.87
C THR A 378 -17.83 -12.34 -17.98
N LYS A 379 -17.98 -11.50 -16.95
CA LYS A 379 -19.04 -10.47 -16.88
C LYS A 379 -18.55 -9.03 -17.01
N VAL A 380 -17.26 -8.82 -17.27
CA VAL A 380 -16.64 -7.50 -17.48
C VAL A 380 -16.49 -7.21 -18.97
#